data_AF-A0A644U419-F1
#
_entry.id   AF-A0A644U419-F1
#
_cell.length_a   1.000
_cell.length_b   1.000
_cell.length_c   1.000
_cell.angle_alpha   90.00
_cell.angle_beta   90.00
_cell.angle_gamma   90.00
#
_symmetry.space_group_name_H-M   'P 1'
#
loop_
_entity.id
_entity.type
_entity.pdbx_description
1 polymer ?
#
loop_
_entity_poly.entity_id
_entity_poly.type
_entity_poly.pdbx_seq_one_letter_code
_entity_poly.pdbx_strand_id
1 'polypeptide(L)'
;MNKGVTLGQIDGKVEEAIKVYDELIEKFKDSKENNILELVASALLNKIETNIISGNTNSKEDLDLFLNLVKENKEKLLKFEMLKILDKAKDTNQDEEIKNWQIKFKDVKLKDWSFDELKSWFETLEDEAKERVLRYIDIFEKHKSLE
;
A
#
# COMPACT_ATOMS: atom_id res chain seq x y z
N MET A 1 -11.47 20.82 -18.11
CA MET A 1 -12.11 21.33 -16.87
C MET A 1 -12.82 20.14 -16.23
N ASN A 2 -12.40 19.51 -15.13
CA ASN A 2 -11.94 20.02 -13.84
C ASN A 2 -10.90 19.09 -13.15
N LYS A 3 -10.03 18.42 -13.90
CA LYS A 3 -9.03 17.49 -13.32
C LYS A 3 -8.17 18.18 -12.24
N GLY A 4 -7.73 19.42 -12.47
CA GLY A 4 -6.93 20.17 -11.49
C GLY A 4 -7.69 20.62 -10.23
N VAL A 5 -8.98 20.93 -10.32
CA VAL A 5 -9.79 21.31 -9.14
C VAL A 5 -10.13 20.08 -8.31
N THR A 6 -10.43 18.96 -8.97
CA THR A 6 -10.64 17.67 -8.30
C THR A 6 -9.35 17.17 -7.66
N LEU A 7 -8.20 17.29 -8.34
CA LEU A 7 -6.90 16.95 -7.77
C LEU A 7 -6.58 17.81 -6.55
N GLY A 8 -6.70 19.14 -6.62
CA GLY A 8 -6.43 19.99 -5.46
C GLY A 8 -7.34 19.73 -4.24
N GLN A 9 -8.58 19.28 -4.43
CA GLN A 9 -9.47 18.86 -3.34
C GLN A 9 -9.13 17.48 -2.78
N ILE A 10 -8.61 16.58 -3.61
CA ILE A 10 -8.09 15.28 -3.19
C ILE A 10 -6.80 15.49 -2.40
N ASP A 11 -5.88 16.30 -2.92
CA ASP A 11 -4.59 16.61 -2.29
C ASP A 11 -4.78 17.19 -0.88
N GLY A 12 -5.69 18.16 -0.70
CA GLY A 12 -5.98 18.71 0.63
C GLY A 12 -6.53 17.68 1.63
N LYS A 13 -7.38 16.75 1.19
CA LYS A 13 -7.91 15.67 2.04
C LYS A 13 -6.86 14.60 2.33
N VAL A 14 -5.99 14.33 1.37
CA VAL A 14 -4.85 13.42 1.49
C VAL A 14 -3.87 13.94 2.54
N GLU A 15 -3.51 15.23 2.47
CA GLU A 15 -2.61 15.86 3.44
C GLU A 15 -3.18 15.79 4.85
N GLU A 16 -4.48 16.07 5.01
CA GLU A 16 -5.17 15.92 6.30
C GLU A 16 -5.14 14.47 6.81
N ALA A 17 -5.41 13.48 5.93
CA ALA A 17 -5.37 12.07 6.30
C ALA A 17 -3.96 11.60 6.71
N ILE A 18 -2.94 11.97 5.93
CA ILE A 18 -1.54 11.67 6.24
C ILE A 18 -1.15 12.25 7.60
N LYS A 19 -1.54 13.50 7.87
CA LYS A 19 -1.27 14.15 9.16
C LYS A 19 -1.93 13.41 10.33
N VAL A 20 -3.16 12.93 10.16
CA VAL A 20 -3.84 12.12 11.19
C VAL A 20 -3.08 10.81 11.45
N TYR A 21 -2.59 10.15 10.40
CA TYR A 21 -1.75 8.96 10.57
C TYR A 21 -0.44 9.29 11.28
N ASP A 22 0.23 10.38 10.92
CA ASP A 22 1.47 10.84 11.56
C ASP A 22 1.29 11.07 13.05
N GLU A 23 0.24 11.80 13.45
CA GLU A 23 -0.05 12.07 14.85
C GLU A 23 -0.35 10.78 15.64
N LEU A 24 -1.07 9.84 15.03
CA LEU A 24 -1.36 8.54 15.65
C LEU A 24 -0.09 7.70 15.81
N ILE A 25 0.72 7.61 14.76
CA ILE A 25 1.97 6.83 14.75
C ILE A 25 2.92 7.41 15.80
N GLU A 26 3.15 8.72 15.79
CA GLU A 26 4.09 9.36 16.72
C GLU A 26 3.68 9.16 18.18
N LYS A 27 2.37 9.23 18.45
CA LYS A 27 1.83 9.05 19.80
C LYS A 27 1.97 7.63 20.34
N PHE A 28 1.94 6.61 19.47
CA PHE A 28 1.77 5.22 19.88
C PHE A 28 2.86 4.25 19.41
N LYS A 29 3.84 4.69 18.60
CA LYS A 29 4.92 3.85 18.07
C LYS A 29 5.74 3.11 19.13
N ASP A 30 5.87 3.68 20.32
CA ASP A 30 6.64 3.13 21.44
C ASP A 30 5.75 2.46 22.51
N SER A 31 4.50 2.12 22.16
CA SER A 31 3.59 1.43 23.07
C SER A 31 4.13 0.07 23.49
N LYS A 32 3.87 -0.30 24.76
CA LYS A 32 4.17 -1.65 25.28
C LYS A 32 3.04 -2.65 25.06
N GLU A 33 1.89 -2.19 24.56
CA GLU A 33 0.73 -3.02 24.34
C GLU A 33 0.65 -3.47 22.87
N ASN A 34 0.65 -4.79 22.64
CA ASN A 34 0.70 -5.36 21.30
C ASN A 34 -0.51 -4.99 20.43
N ASN A 35 -1.70 -4.91 21.02
CA ASN A 35 -2.92 -4.44 20.34
C ASN A 35 -2.78 -3.00 19.85
N ILE A 36 -2.11 -2.12 20.60
CA ILE A 36 -1.85 -0.74 20.17
C ILE A 36 -0.82 -0.73 19.03
N LEU A 37 0.24 -1.52 19.14
CA LEU A 37 1.24 -1.64 18.07
C LEU A 37 0.65 -2.21 16.76
N GLU A 38 -0.35 -3.09 16.86
CA GLU A 38 -1.09 -3.57 15.69
C GLU A 38 -1.92 -2.47 15.01
N LEU A 39 -2.49 -1.54 15.80
CA LEU A 39 -3.15 -0.35 15.27
C LEU A 39 -2.15 0.58 14.58
N VAL A 40 -0.96 0.77 15.16
CA VAL A 40 0.12 1.56 14.54
C VAL A 40 0.55 0.94 13.21
N ALA A 41 0.74 -0.38 13.16
CA ALA A 41 1.07 -1.08 11.92
C ALA A 41 -0.01 -0.91 10.85
N SER A 42 -1.29 -0.90 11.25
CA SER A 42 -2.40 -0.67 10.32
C SER A 42 -2.44 0.78 9.82
N ALA A 43 -2.20 1.75 10.70
CA ALA A 43 -2.09 3.16 10.33
C ALA A 43 -0.93 3.41 9.37
N LEU A 44 0.23 2.79 9.61
CA LEU A 44 1.38 2.84 8.70
C LEU A 44 1.04 2.28 7.32
N LEU A 45 0.38 1.11 7.26
CA LEU A 45 -0.03 0.52 5.98
C LEU A 45 -0.96 1.44 5.19
N ASN A 46 -1.95 2.03 5.86
CA ASN A 46 -2.89 2.97 5.23
C ASN A 46 -2.18 4.26 4.78
N LYS A 47 -1.26 4.79 5.58
CA LYS A 47 -0.43 5.94 5.20
C LYS A 47 0.41 5.62 3.95
N ILE A 48 0.98 4.41 3.88
CA ILE A 48 1.77 3.95 2.74
C ILE A 48 0.94 3.93 1.45
N GLU A 49 -0.25 3.33 1.51
CA GLU A 49 -1.19 3.30 0.39
C GLU A 49 -1.61 4.71 -0.04
N THR A 50 -1.96 5.58 0.93
CA THR A 50 -2.35 6.96 0.68
C THR A 50 -1.23 7.75 -0.02
N ASN A 51 0.01 7.54 0.39
CA ASN A 51 1.17 8.16 -0.25
C ASN A 51 1.34 7.69 -1.70
N ILE A 52 1.21 6.38 -1.96
CA ILE A 52 1.30 5.83 -3.32
C ILE A 52 0.24 6.45 -4.22
N ILE A 53 -1.02 6.48 -3.75
CA ILE A 53 -2.16 7.00 -4.52
C ILE A 53 -1.94 8.46 -4.92
N SER A 54 -1.32 9.22 -4.03
CA SER A 54 -1.13 10.67 -4.17
C SER A 54 0.20 11.04 -4.84
N GLY A 55 1.03 10.04 -5.20
CA GLY A 55 2.35 10.26 -5.78
C GLY A 55 3.41 10.75 -4.78
N ASN A 56 3.13 10.64 -3.48
CA ASN A 56 4.07 10.98 -2.41
C ASN A 56 5.06 9.84 -2.14
N THR A 57 6.24 10.20 -1.63
CA THR A 57 7.25 9.23 -1.22
C THR A 57 7.05 8.83 0.24
N ASN A 58 7.07 7.53 0.51
CA ASN A 58 7.09 7.00 1.87
C ASN A 58 8.45 7.23 2.53
N SER A 59 8.46 7.72 3.79
CA SER A 59 9.70 7.90 4.54
C SER A 59 10.36 6.55 4.84
N LYS A 60 11.68 6.54 4.93
CA LYS A 60 12.40 5.30 5.26
C LYS A 60 12.05 4.84 6.67
N GLU A 61 11.87 5.79 7.58
CA GLU A 61 11.52 5.59 8.98
C GLU A 61 10.17 4.87 9.13
N ASP A 62 9.15 5.27 8.36
CA ASP A 62 7.85 4.60 8.37
C ASP A 62 7.93 3.16 7.87
N LEU A 63 8.70 2.94 6.80
CA LEU A 63 8.88 1.60 6.22
C LEU A 63 9.63 0.68 7.17
N ASP A 64 10.70 1.17 7.79
CA ASP A 64 11.50 0.41 8.75
C ASP A 64 10.67 0.10 10.02
N LEU A 65 9.90 1.07 10.51
CA LEU A 65 9.00 0.87 11.64
C LEU A 65 7.93 -0.18 11.32
N PHE A 66 7.26 -0.04 10.17
CA PHE A 66 6.24 -0.99 9.73
C PHE A 66 6.80 -2.42 9.68
N LEU A 67 7.93 -2.61 8.98
CA LEU A 67 8.57 -3.92 8.84
C LEU A 67 8.95 -4.53 10.19
N ASN A 68 9.42 -3.72 11.15
CA ASN A 68 9.76 -4.20 12.48
C ASN A 68 8.51 -4.65 13.27
N LEU A 69 7.40 -3.92 13.15
CA LEU A 69 6.12 -4.25 13.80
C LEU A 69 5.46 -5.51 13.21
N VAL A 70 5.61 -5.73 11.90
CA VAL A 70 4.91 -6.82 11.19
C VAL A 70 5.79 -8.00 10.83
N LYS A 71 7.03 -8.08 11.31
CA LYS A 71 8.01 -9.12 10.92
C LYS A 71 7.49 -10.57 10.97
N GLU A 72 6.62 -10.88 11.94
CA GLU A 72 5.97 -12.20 12.06
C GLU A 72 4.54 -12.24 11.48
N ASN A 73 3.96 -11.10 11.11
CA ASN A 73 2.62 -10.98 10.56
C ASN A 73 2.66 -11.09 9.02
N LYS A 74 2.57 -12.33 8.53
CA LYS A 74 2.60 -12.62 7.09
C LYS A 74 1.50 -11.95 6.30
N GLU A 75 0.32 -11.73 6.88
CA GLU A 75 -0.81 -11.09 6.18
C GLU A 75 -0.53 -9.61 5.90
N LYS A 76 0.00 -8.88 6.89
CA LYS A 76 0.38 -7.48 6.70
C LYS A 76 1.60 -7.34 5.79
N LEU A 77 2.57 -8.24 5.89
CA LEU A 77 3.71 -8.29 4.97
C LEU A 77 3.27 -8.54 3.52
N LEU A 78 2.30 -9.43 3.31
CA LEU A 78 1.72 -9.70 2.00
C LEU A 78 1.16 -8.43 1.37
N LYS A 79 0.30 -7.71 2.10
CA LYS A 79 -0.33 -6.45 1.65
C LYS A 79 0.72 -5.37 1.37
N PHE A 80 1.71 -5.23 2.24
CA PHE A 80 2.79 -4.27 2.07
C PHE A 80 3.66 -4.55 0.84
N GLU A 81 4.12 -5.78 0.64
CA GLU A 81 4.95 -6.11 -0.52
C GLU A 81 4.18 -5.98 -1.83
N MET A 82 2.88 -6.30 -1.83
CA MET A 82 1.99 -6.02 -2.96
C MET A 82 1.96 -4.53 -3.30
N LEU A 83 1.75 -3.65 -2.30
CA LEU A 83 1.78 -2.19 -2.52
C LEU A 83 3.13 -1.72 -3.08
N LYS A 84 4.25 -2.26 -2.56
CA LYS A 84 5.61 -1.93 -3.05
C LYS A 84 5.81 -2.35 -4.50
N ILE A 85 5.29 -3.51 -4.90
CA ILE A 85 5.34 -3.99 -6.28
C ILE A 85 4.52 -3.07 -7.18
N LEU A 86 3.30 -2.72 -6.78
CA LEU A 86 2.43 -1.83 -7.56
C LEU A 86 3.08 -0.45 -7.74
N ASP A 87 3.58 0.16 -6.66
CA ASP A 87 4.27 1.45 -6.72
C ASP A 87 5.45 1.44 -7.69
N LYS A 88 6.33 0.43 -7.62
CA LYS A 88 7.47 0.29 -8.56
C LYS A 88 7.04 -0.05 -9.99
N ALA A 89 5.90 -0.71 -10.15
CA ALA A 89 5.36 -1.07 -11.44
C ALA A 89 4.93 0.15 -12.26
N LYS A 90 4.82 1.35 -11.69
CA LYS A 90 4.64 2.57 -12.50
C LYS A 90 5.87 2.87 -13.36
N ASP A 91 7.06 2.52 -12.89
CA ASP A 91 8.34 2.89 -13.53
C ASP A 91 8.98 1.70 -14.26
N THR A 92 8.87 0.48 -13.73
CA THR A 92 9.65 -0.68 -14.19
C THR A 92 8.88 -2.00 -14.14
N ASN A 93 9.35 -3.01 -14.87
CA ASN A 93 8.77 -4.35 -14.81
C ASN A 93 9.06 -5.01 -13.46
N GLN A 94 8.08 -5.74 -12.90
CA GLN A 94 8.15 -6.38 -11.58
C GLN A 94 7.79 -7.87 -11.62
N ASP A 95 7.97 -8.53 -12.77
CA ASP A 95 7.55 -9.93 -12.96
C ASP A 95 8.26 -10.90 -12.01
N GLU A 96 9.53 -10.65 -11.68
CA GLU A 96 10.29 -11.53 -10.79
C GLU A 96 9.88 -11.32 -9.32
N GLU A 97 9.61 -10.07 -8.94
CA GLU A 97 9.06 -9.71 -7.64
C GLU A 97 7.68 -10.33 -7.44
N ILE A 98 6.83 -10.34 -8.46
CA ILE A 98 5.53 -11.02 -8.42
C ILE A 98 5.69 -12.53 -8.19
N LYS A 99 6.59 -13.21 -8.90
CA LYS A 99 6.84 -14.65 -8.67
C LYS A 99 7.33 -14.91 -7.25
N ASN A 100 8.29 -14.11 -6.78
CA ASN A 100 8.82 -14.22 -5.43
C ASN A 100 7.73 -13.99 -4.38
N TRP A 101 6.89 -12.99 -4.58
CA TRP A 101 5.73 -12.71 -3.75
C TRP A 101 4.74 -13.88 -3.72
N GLN A 102 4.39 -14.44 -4.88
CA GLN A 102 3.48 -15.59 -4.96
C GLN A 102 4.04 -16.82 -4.24
N ILE A 103 5.34 -17.11 -4.40
CA ILE A 103 6.01 -18.22 -3.71
C ILE A 103 6.03 -18.00 -2.20
N LYS A 104 6.39 -16.78 -1.77
CA LYS A 104 6.51 -16.41 -0.36
C LYS A 104 5.17 -16.47 0.38
N PHE A 105 4.10 -16.06 -0.29
CA PHE A 105 2.76 -15.95 0.28
C PHE A 105 1.77 -17.02 -0.21
N LYS A 106 2.26 -18.10 -0.83
CA LYS A 106 1.42 -19.18 -1.39
C LYS A 106 0.35 -19.75 -0.43
N ASP A 107 0.63 -19.73 0.88
CA ASP A 107 -0.23 -20.28 1.93
C ASP A 107 -1.01 -19.18 2.71
N VAL A 108 -0.98 -17.92 2.23
CA VAL A 108 -1.57 -16.76 2.91
C VAL A 108 -2.54 -16.08 1.96
N LYS A 109 -3.80 -15.91 2.36
CA LYS A 109 -4.81 -15.26 1.51
C LYS A 109 -4.76 -13.74 1.68
N LEU A 110 -4.89 -13.00 0.58
CA LEU A 110 -5.13 -11.56 0.60
C LEU A 110 -6.58 -11.27 1.02
N LYS A 111 -6.86 -11.30 2.33
CA LYS A 111 -8.19 -10.99 2.87
C LYS A 111 -8.37 -9.50 3.12
N ASP A 112 -9.62 -9.05 3.10
CA ASP A 112 -10.01 -7.70 3.52
C ASP A 112 -9.23 -6.59 2.78
N TRP A 113 -9.07 -6.77 1.47
CA TRP A 113 -8.39 -5.81 0.60
C TRP A 113 -9.26 -5.44 -0.61
N SER A 114 -9.39 -4.15 -0.89
CA SER A 114 -9.99 -3.63 -2.14
C SER A 114 -8.95 -2.83 -2.91
N PHE A 115 -8.99 -2.91 -4.24
CA PHE A 115 -8.17 -2.06 -5.11
C PHE A 115 -8.93 -0.80 -5.58
N ASP A 116 -10.14 -0.55 -5.06
CA ASP A 116 -10.94 0.59 -5.47
C ASP A 116 -10.25 1.93 -5.18
N GLU A 117 -9.54 2.04 -4.05
CA GLU A 117 -8.79 3.25 -3.69
C GLU A 117 -7.61 3.48 -4.65
N LEU A 118 -6.93 2.39 -5.03
CA LEU A 118 -5.84 2.39 -6.01
C LEU A 118 -6.30 2.67 -7.45
N LYS A 119 -7.59 2.53 -7.74
CA LYS A 119 -8.15 2.76 -9.07
C LYS A 119 -7.93 4.17 -9.57
N SER A 120 -8.20 5.15 -8.72
CA SER A 120 -8.00 6.55 -9.09
C SER A 120 -6.55 6.83 -9.43
N TRP A 121 -5.60 6.18 -8.75
CA TRP A 121 -4.18 6.32 -8.98
C TRP A 121 -3.72 5.69 -10.30
N PHE A 122 -4.03 4.42 -10.57
CA PHE A 122 -3.54 3.79 -11.80
C PHE A 122 -4.21 4.35 -13.07
N GLU A 123 -5.39 4.96 -12.96
CA GLU A 123 -6.02 5.72 -14.05
C GLU A 123 -5.23 6.99 -14.45
N THR A 124 -4.29 7.43 -13.61
CA THR A 124 -3.38 8.56 -13.94
C THR A 124 -2.10 8.14 -14.65
N LEU A 125 -1.79 6.83 -14.69
CA LEU A 125 -0.57 6.30 -15.29
C LEU A 125 -0.62 6.34 -16.82
N GLU A 126 0.55 6.40 -17.44
CA GLU A 126 0.69 6.21 -18.89
C GLU A 126 0.25 4.79 -19.30
N ASP A 127 -0.18 4.63 -20.56
CA ASP A 127 -0.81 3.39 -21.04
C ASP A 127 0.04 2.14 -20.76
N GLU A 128 1.35 2.18 -21.02
CA GLU A 128 2.24 1.04 -20.76
C GLU A 128 2.33 0.69 -19.26
N ALA A 129 2.49 1.70 -18.41
CA ALA A 129 2.56 1.53 -16.96
C ALA A 129 1.22 1.04 -16.39
N LYS A 130 0.11 1.58 -16.90
CA LYS A 130 -1.25 1.19 -16.53
C LYS A 130 -1.53 -0.25 -16.88
N GLU A 131 -1.23 -0.69 -18.10
CA GLU A 131 -1.40 -2.10 -18.53
C GLU A 131 -0.61 -3.05 -17.64
N ARG A 132 0.63 -2.68 -17.31
CA ARG A 132 1.49 -3.47 -16.41
C ARG A 132 0.92 -3.55 -15.00
N VAL A 133 0.49 -2.44 -14.41
CA VAL A 133 -0.13 -2.40 -13.08
C VAL A 133 -1.42 -3.23 -13.04
N LEU A 134 -2.29 -3.09 -14.05
CA LEU A 134 -3.54 -3.84 -14.15
C LEU A 134 -3.32 -5.36 -14.23
N ARG A 135 -2.31 -5.80 -14.98
CA ARG A 135 -1.89 -7.21 -15.00
C ARG A 135 -1.52 -7.73 -13.62
N TYR A 136 -0.77 -6.96 -12.83
CA TYR A 136 -0.40 -7.38 -11.48
C TYR A 136 -1.57 -7.37 -10.52
N ILE A 137 -2.49 -6.41 -10.64
CA ILE A 137 -3.74 -6.40 -9.86
C ILE A 137 -4.55 -7.66 -10.11
N ASP A 138 -4.71 -8.10 -11.36
CA ASP A 138 -5.40 -9.36 -11.68
C ASP A 138 -4.75 -10.58 -10.98
N ILE A 139 -3.41 -10.61 -10.89
CA ILE A 139 -2.69 -11.66 -10.15
C ILE A 139 -3.00 -11.60 -8.65
N PHE A 140 -2.98 -10.41 -8.05
CA PHE A 140 -3.29 -10.23 -6.63
C PHE A 140 -4.75 -10.53 -6.30
N GLU A 141 -5.68 -10.17 -7.18
CA GLU A 141 -7.11 -10.51 -7.06
C GLU A 141 -7.32 -12.03 -7.05
N LYS A 142 -6.66 -12.76 -7.95
CA LYS A 142 -6.68 -14.23 -7.96
C LYS A 142 -6.08 -14.84 -6.69
N HIS A 143 -5.15 -14.13 -6.04
CA HIS A 143 -4.57 -14.55 -4.77
C HIS A 143 -5.54 -14.40 -3.58
N LYS A 144 -6.59 -13.58 -3.69
CA LYS A 144 -7.68 -13.51 -2.70
C LYS A 144 -8.48 -14.81 -2.66
N SER A 145 -8.67 -15.44 -3.82
CA SER A 145 -9.56 -16.58 -4.02
C SER A 145 -8.84 -17.93 -4.09
N LEU A 146 -7.63 -18.07 -3.52
CA LEU A 146 -6.97 -19.39 -3.40
C LEU A 146 -7.98 -20.38 -2.78
N GLU A 147 -8.43 -21.37 -3.55
CA GLU A 147 -9.26 -22.48 -3.06
C GLU A 147 -8.41 -23.41 -2.19
#